data_AF-A0AAV4G5K0-F1
#
_entry.id   AF-A0AAV4G5K0-F1
#
_cell.length_a   1.000
_cell.length_b   1.000
_cell.length_c   1.000
_cell.angle_alpha   90.00
_cell.angle_beta   90.00
_cell.angle_gamma   90.00
#
_symmetry.space_group_name_H-M   'P 1'
#
loop_
_entity.id
_entity.type
_entity.pdbx_description
1 polymer ?
#
loop_
_entity_poly.entity_id
_entity_poly.type
_entity_poly.pdbx_seq_one_letter_code
_entity_poly.pdbx_strand_id
1 'polypeptide(L)'
;MDPLYSYGSAQNHILKQLDPIHHPGLRLALGAFRTSPVKSLYAETEECSLALRRQKLSMDYYWKIKYLPNNPCYNSISNAALPELFAKSNTVPPFGTRTLLDILNAELDPKRRDDRCERIPAPWEEHNITFDRSLTSLKKEDTSEMVVRQEYAQPREKYAAYNEAFTYGSKKEKVAATSSYPKDPD
;
A
#
# COMPACT_ATOMS: atom_id res chain seq x y z
N MET A 1 -0.03 -17.30 -3.66
CA MET A 1 -0.98 -16.64 -4.58
C MET A 1 -2.02 -15.95 -3.73
N ASP A 2 -2.18 -14.64 -3.84
CA ASP A 2 -3.22 -13.93 -3.12
C ASP A 2 -4.60 -14.44 -3.58
N PRO A 3 -5.51 -14.86 -2.67
CA PRO A 3 -6.82 -15.44 -3.02
C PRO A 3 -7.68 -14.52 -3.89
N LEU A 4 -7.38 -13.23 -3.89
CA LEU A 4 -8.10 -12.21 -4.62
C LEU A 4 -7.97 -12.33 -6.15
N TYR A 5 -6.88 -12.95 -6.63
CA TYR A 5 -6.63 -13.14 -8.07
C TYR A 5 -7.68 -14.02 -8.75
N SER A 6 -8.27 -14.98 -8.02
CA SER A 6 -9.22 -15.94 -8.62
C SER A 6 -10.59 -15.33 -8.93
N TYR A 7 -11.05 -14.37 -8.14
CA TYR A 7 -12.39 -13.79 -8.30
C TYR A 7 -12.52 -12.86 -9.52
N GLY A 8 -11.43 -12.23 -9.96
CA GLY A 8 -11.47 -11.26 -11.06
C GLY A 8 -11.77 -11.85 -12.45
N SER A 9 -11.78 -13.18 -12.60
CA SER A 9 -12.06 -13.86 -13.88
C SER A 9 -13.48 -14.43 -13.96
N ALA A 10 -14.29 -14.30 -12.90
CA ALA A 10 -15.68 -14.70 -12.92
C ALA A 10 -16.54 -13.77 -13.79
N GLN A 11 -17.63 -14.29 -14.37
CA GLN A 11 -18.55 -13.47 -15.15
C GLN A 11 -19.29 -12.46 -14.26
N ASN A 12 -19.65 -11.30 -14.83
CA ASN A 12 -20.35 -10.23 -14.12
C ASN A 12 -21.64 -10.71 -13.42
N HIS A 13 -22.38 -11.65 -14.00
CA HIS A 13 -23.59 -12.18 -13.40
C HIS A 13 -23.31 -12.97 -12.10
N ILE A 14 -22.18 -13.70 -12.06
CA ILE A 14 -21.72 -14.43 -10.87
C ILE A 14 -21.26 -13.43 -9.81
N LEU A 15 -20.48 -12.41 -10.21
CA LEU A 15 -19.99 -11.39 -9.29
C LEU A 15 -21.10 -10.59 -8.61
N LYS A 16 -22.22 -10.36 -9.31
CA LYS A 16 -23.42 -9.70 -8.78
C LYS A 16 -24.19 -10.54 -7.76
N GLN A 17 -24.00 -11.86 -7.72
CA GLN A 17 -24.62 -12.71 -6.69
C GLN A 17 -24.07 -12.44 -5.28
N LEU A 18 -22.97 -11.69 -5.16
CA LEU A 18 -22.41 -11.26 -3.88
C LEU A 18 -23.10 -10.01 -3.32
N ASP A 19 -23.77 -9.21 -4.17
CA ASP A 19 -24.43 -7.97 -3.75
C ASP A 19 -25.57 -8.21 -2.73
N PRO A 20 -26.42 -9.26 -2.88
CA PRO A 20 -27.42 -9.63 -1.88
C PRO A 20 -26.85 -10.05 -0.52
N ILE A 21 -25.57 -10.40 -0.43
CA ILE A 21 -24.89 -10.74 0.84
C ILE A 21 -24.25 -9.47 1.42
N HIS A 22 -23.60 -8.67 0.57
CA HIS A 22 -22.87 -7.48 0.98
C HIS A 22 -23.77 -6.35 1.48
N HIS A 23 -24.85 -6.03 0.75
CA HIS A 23 -25.71 -4.91 1.14
C HIS A 23 -26.40 -5.11 2.49
N PRO A 24 -26.97 -6.29 2.83
CA PRO A 24 -27.49 -6.54 4.17
C PRO A 24 -26.42 -6.50 5.25
N GLY A 25 -25.20 -6.98 4.95
CA GLY A 25 -24.06 -6.87 5.88
C GLY A 25 -23.78 -5.43 6.29
N LEU A 26 -23.72 -4.50 5.33
CA LEU A 26 -23.56 -3.07 5.60
C LEU A 26 -24.69 -2.51 6.47
N ARG A 27 -25.94 -2.91 6.20
CA ARG A 27 -27.10 -2.47 7.00
C ARG A 27 -27.01 -2.95 8.44
N LEU A 28 -26.65 -4.21 8.64
CA LEU A 28 -26.51 -4.79 9.98
C LEU A 28 -25.38 -4.11 10.75
N ALA A 29 -24.24 -3.87 10.11
CA ALA A 29 -23.10 -3.18 10.72
C ALA A 29 -23.42 -1.73 11.12
N LEU A 30 -24.17 -1.00 10.28
CA LEU A 30 -24.60 0.38 10.53
C LEU A 30 -25.85 0.51 11.42
N GLY A 31 -26.57 -0.58 11.69
CA GLY A 31 -27.91 -0.51 12.29
C GLY A 31 -28.94 0.20 11.40
N ALA A 32 -28.72 0.24 10.08
CA ALA A 32 -29.58 0.92 9.13
C ALA A 32 -30.85 0.10 8.82
N PHE A 33 -31.93 0.81 8.46
CA PHE A 33 -33.17 0.16 8.02
C PHE A 33 -32.94 -0.77 6.82
N ARG A 34 -33.77 -1.82 6.71
CA ARG A 34 -33.77 -2.75 5.57
C ARG A 34 -34.06 -2.06 4.22
N THR A 35 -34.69 -0.90 4.26
CA THR A 35 -35.09 -0.08 3.11
C THR A 35 -34.12 1.06 2.79
N SER A 36 -33.12 1.34 3.64
CA SER A 36 -32.12 2.38 3.38
C SER A 36 -31.49 2.24 1.98
N PRO A 37 -31.31 3.31 1.20
CA PRO A 37 -30.67 3.20 -0.11
C PRO A 37 -29.22 2.73 -0.01
N VAL A 38 -28.78 1.86 -0.92
CA VAL A 38 -27.40 1.33 -0.92
C VAL A 38 -26.35 2.43 -1.08
N LYS A 39 -26.64 3.46 -1.88
CA LYS A 39 -25.75 4.62 -2.04
C LYS A 39 -25.53 5.38 -0.73
N SER A 40 -26.57 5.49 0.10
CA SER A 40 -26.46 6.09 1.42
C SER A 40 -25.60 5.24 2.36
N LEU A 41 -25.70 3.90 2.26
CA LEU A 41 -24.84 3.01 3.05
C LEU A 41 -23.37 3.22 2.69
N TYR A 42 -23.03 3.28 1.39
CA TYR A 42 -21.66 3.53 0.94
C TYR A 42 -21.10 4.87 1.40
N ALA A 43 -21.94 5.92 1.39
CA ALA A 43 -21.54 7.23 1.88
C ALA A 43 -21.26 7.22 3.39
N GLU A 44 -22.08 6.51 4.17
CA GLU A 44 -21.95 6.44 5.63
C GLU A 44 -20.78 5.56 6.08
N THR A 45 -20.52 4.44 5.39
CA THR A 45 -19.39 3.54 5.74
C THR A 45 -18.06 3.98 5.15
N GLU A 46 -18.05 5.00 4.29
CA GLU A 46 -16.90 5.36 3.44
C GLU A 46 -16.37 4.18 2.59
N GLU A 47 -17.24 3.19 2.32
CA GLU A 47 -16.88 2.00 1.53
C GLU A 47 -17.38 2.14 0.10
N CYS A 48 -16.61 1.63 -0.84
CA CYS A 48 -17.01 1.57 -2.25
C CYS A 48 -17.78 0.29 -2.56
N SER A 49 -18.47 0.26 -3.71
CA SER A 49 -19.14 -0.95 -4.17
C SER A 49 -18.15 -2.09 -4.41
N LEU A 50 -18.63 -3.34 -4.31
CA LEU A 50 -17.79 -4.51 -4.59
C LEU A 50 -17.17 -4.48 -5.99
N ALA A 51 -17.85 -3.91 -6.98
CA ALA A 51 -17.32 -3.76 -8.32
C ALA A 51 -16.09 -2.84 -8.34
N LEU A 52 -16.22 -1.64 -7.74
CA LEU A 52 -15.13 -0.67 -7.65
C LEU A 52 -13.96 -1.21 -6.81
N ARG A 53 -14.26 -1.91 -5.71
CA ARG A 53 -13.25 -2.55 -4.87
C ARG A 53 -12.43 -3.58 -5.66
N ARG A 54 -13.08 -4.42 -6.48
CA ARG A 54 -12.40 -5.40 -7.33
C ARG A 54 -11.56 -4.73 -8.42
N GLN A 55 -12.05 -3.65 -9.03
CA GLN A 55 -11.29 -2.87 -10.00
C GLN A 55 -10.03 -2.30 -9.36
N LYS A 56 -10.16 -1.59 -8.23
CA LYS A 56 -9.01 -1.05 -7.47
C LYS A 56 -7.99 -2.14 -7.16
N LEU A 57 -8.41 -3.25 -6.57
CA LEU A 57 -7.50 -4.33 -6.20
C LEU A 57 -6.83 -5.00 -7.40
N SER A 58 -7.52 -5.04 -8.55
CA SER A 58 -6.93 -5.51 -9.81
C SER A 58 -5.84 -4.56 -10.31
N MET A 59 -6.09 -3.24 -10.28
CA MET A 59 -5.11 -2.21 -10.66
C MET A 59 -3.88 -2.24 -9.75
N ASP A 60 -4.09 -2.29 -8.43
CA ASP A 60 -3.01 -2.38 -7.44
C ASP A 60 -2.13 -3.61 -7.70
N TYR A 61 -2.76 -4.76 -7.99
CA TYR A 61 -2.04 -5.98 -8.34
C TYR A 61 -1.30 -5.84 -9.68
N TYR A 62 -1.91 -5.22 -10.70
CA TYR A 62 -1.27 -4.97 -12.00
C TYR A 62 0.04 -4.18 -11.83
N TRP A 63 0.00 -3.07 -11.10
CA TRP A 63 1.20 -2.27 -10.84
C TRP A 63 2.21 -3.02 -9.98
N LYS A 64 1.77 -3.70 -8.92
CA LYS A 64 2.65 -4.56 -8.09
C LYS A 64 3.46 -5.54 -8.93
N ILE A 65 2.82 -6.20 -9.89
CA ILE A 65 3.51 -7.13 -10.79
C ILE A 65 4.41 -6.39 -11.77
N LYS A 66 4.00 -5.24 -12.32
CA LYS A 66 4.84 -4.40 -13.19
C LYS A 66 6.15 -3.95 -12.52
N TYR A 67 6.19 -3.79 -11.19
CA TYR A 67 7.42 -3.49 -10.46
C TYR A 67 8.29 -4.71 -10.15
N LEU A 68 7.77 -5.92 -10.32
CA LEU A 68 8.44 -7.17 -9.98
C LEU A 68 8.75 -7.96 -11.26
N PRO A 69 9.82 -7.61 -12.01
CA PRO A 69 10.16 -8.30 -13.27
C PRO A 69 10.46 -9.80 -13.07
N ASN A 70 10.88 -10.19 -11.87
CA ASN A 70 11.12 -11.59 -11.52
C ASN A 70 9.84 -12.37 -11.21
N ASN A 71 8.67 -11.73 -11.18
CA ASN A 71 7.41 -12.40 -10.93
C ASN A 71 7.01 -13.28 -12.14
N PRO A 72 6.57 -14.53 -11.93
CA PRO A 72 6.17 -15.41 -13.03
C PRO A 72 5.01 -14.85 -13.88
N CYS A 73 4.15 -14.01 -13.31
CA CYS A 73 3.05 -13.37 -14.02
C CYS A 73 3.46 -12.08 -14.76
N TYR A 74 4.72 -11.63 -14.63
CA TYR A 74 5.20 -10.39 -15.23
C TYR A 74 4.96 -10.38 -16.73
N ASN A 75 5.45 -11.39 -17.45
CA ASN A 75 5.33 -11.49 -18.91
C ASN A 75 3.88 -11.50 -19.39
N SER A 76 2.96 -12.12 -18.66
CA SER A 76 1.54 -12.17 -19.01
C SER A 76 0.84 -10.82 -18.86
N ILE A 77 1.27 -10.00 -17.90
CA ILE A 77 0.72 -8.67 -17.65
C ILE A 77 1.42 -7.61 -18.52
N SER A 78 2.72 -7.75 -18.75
CA SER A 78 3.50 -6.82 -19.59
C SER A 78 3.17 -6.97 -21.07
N ASN A 79 2.93 -8.20 -21.54
CA ASN A 79 2.46 -8.48 -22.89
C ASN A 79 0.92 -8.56 -22.99
N ALA A 80 0.21 -7.82 -22.13
CA ALA A 80 -1.24 -7.77 -22.19
C ALA A 80 -1.70 -7.37 -23.60
N ALA A 81 -2.50 -8.23 -24.22
CA ALA A 81 -3.02 -8.02 -25.57
C ALA A 81 -3.89 -6.75 -25.62
N LEU A 82 -3.88 -6.06 -26.77
CA LEU A 82 -4.64 -4.84 -26.98
C LEU A 82 -6.13 -5.08 -26.70
N PRO A 83 -6.81 -4.22 -25.90
CA PRO A 83 -8.24 -4.36 -25.60
C PRO A 83 -9.12 -4.51 -26.84
N GLU A 84 -8.73 -3.88 -27.95
CA GLU A 84 -9.41 -3.94 -29.25
C GLU A 84 -9.56 -5.36 -29.81
N LEU A 85 -8.60 -6.26 -29.51
CA LEU A 85 -8.64 -7.65 -29.97
C LEU A 85 -9.79 -8.44 -29.35
N PHE A 86 -10.23 -8.05 -28.16
CA PHE A 86 -11.33 -8.72 -27.44
C PHE A 86 -12.68 -8.03 -27.63
N ALA A 87 -12.71 -6.80 -28.15
CA ALA A 87 -13.94 -6.04 -28.37
C ALA A 87 -14.96 -6.75 -29.28
N LYS A 88 -14.47 -7.61 -30.19
CA LYS A 88 -15.30 -8.35 -31.16
C LYS A 88 -15.50 -9.83 -30.80
N SER A 89 -14.98 -10.29 -29.67
CA SER A 89 -15.04 -11.69 -29.25
C SER A 89 -15.96 -11.88 -28.04
N ASN A 90 -16.66 -13.01 -27.98
CA ASN A 90 -17.42 -13.41 -26.77
C ASN A 90 -16.52 -13.98 -25.66
N THR A 91 -15.19 -13.92 -25.84
CA THR A 91 -14.22 -14.45 -24.90
C THR A 91 -13.93 -13.41 -23.83
N VAL A 92 -13.93 -13.83 -22.57
CA VAL A 92 -13.52 -12.97 -21.46
C VAL A 92 -12.04 -12.56 -21.68
N PRO A 93 -11.71 -11.26 -21.77
CA PRO A 93 -10.33 -10.83 -22.00
C PRO A 93 -9.43 -11.29 -20.84
N PRO A 94 -8.14 -11.54 -21.07
CA PRO A 94 -7.21 -11.93 -20.01
C PRO A 94 -7.06 -10.81 -18.97
N PHE A 95 -6.66 -11.17 -17.75
CA PHE A 95 -6.54 -10.23 -16.62
C PHE A 95 -5.77 -8.96 -16.99
N GLY A 96 -4.58 -9.09 -17.57
CA GLY A 96 -3.75 -7.93 -17.94
C GLY A 96 -4.46 -6.96 -18.88
N THR A 97 -5.24 -7.46 -19.84
CA THR A 97 -6.01 -6.64 -20.78
C THR A 97 -7.20 -5.96 -20.12
N ARG A 98 -7.94 -6.68 -19.27
CA ARG A 98 -9.11 -6.12 -18.54
C ARG A 98 -8.67 -4.99 -17.61
N THR A 99 -7.64 -5.25 -16.81
CA THR A 99 -7.13 -4.27 -15.86
C THR A 99 -6.49 -3.07 -16.56
N LEU A 100 -5.79 -3.29 -17.68
CA LEU A 100 -5.27 -2.19 -18.48
C LEU A 100 -6.41 -1.29 -19.02
N LEU A 101 -7.51 -1.89 -19.47
CA LEU A 101 -8.68 -1.14 -19.90
C LEU A 101 -9.29 -0.34 -18.76
N ASP A 102 -9.43 -0.94 -17.57
CA ASP A 102 -9.92 -0.23 -16.38
C ASP A 102 -9.00 0.96 -16.02
N ILE A 103 -7.67 0.79 -16.09
CA ILE A 103 -6.68 1.85 -15.83
C ILE A 103 -6.84 3.00 -16.84
N LEU A 104 -6.96 2.67 -18.13
CA LEU A 104 -7.14 3.66 -19.19
C LEU A 104 -8.48 4.39 -19.06
N ASN A 105 -9.56 3.68 -18.73
CA ASN A 105 -10.88 4.27 -18.48
C ASN A 105 -10.90 5.20 -17.26
N ALA A 106 -10.02 4.95 -16.29
CA ALA A 106 -9.83 5.80 -15.12
C ALA A 106 -8.86 6.98 -15.38
N GLU A 107 -8.39 7.15 -16.63
CA GLU A 107 -7.42 8.18 -17.03
C GLU A 107 -6.09 8.10 -16.24
N LEU A 108 -5.73 6.89 -15.80
CA LEU A 108 -4.48 6.64 -15.08
C LEU A 108 -3.39 6.19 -16.05
N ASP A 109 -2.15 6.63 -15.82
CA ASP A 109 -1.02 6.17 -16.62
C ASP A 109 -0.67 4.71 -16.24
N PRO A 110 -0.75 3.75 -17.18
CA PRO A 110 -0.36 2.36 -16.90
C PRO A 110 1.13 2.19 -16.63
N LYS A 111 1.97 3.17 -17.03
CA LYS A 111 3.40 3.21 -16.72
C LYS A 111 3.72 3.96 -15.43
N ARG A 112 2.70 4.54 -14.77
CA ARG A 112 2.87 5.25 -13.50
C ARG A 112 3.71 4.39 -12.57
N ARG A 113 4.84 4.95 -12.15
CA ARG A 113 5.68 4.43 -11.08
C ARG A 113 5.17 5.06 -9.77
N ASP A 114 4.74 4.25 -8.80
CA ASP A 114 4.63 4.71 -7.42
C ASP A 114 5.94 4.35 -6.77
N ASP A 115 6.83 5.34 -6.70
CA ASP A 115 8.16 5.20 -6.12
C ASP A 115 8.09 4.88 -4.62
N ARG A 116 6.90 5.02 -4.02
CA ARG A 116 6.58 4.69 -2.62
C ARG A 116 6.23 3.22 -2.40
N CYS A 117 6.27 2.38 -3.43
CA CYS A 117 6.09 0.94 -3.26
C CYS A 117 7.40 0.31 -2.77
N GLU A 118 7.90 0.80 -1.64
CA GLU A 118 8.95 0.11 -0.91
C GLU A 118 8.41 -1.26 -0.52
N ARG A 119 9.20 -2.29 -0.80
CA ARG A 119 8.92 -3.63 -0.27
C ARG A 119 8.89 -3.49 1.24
N ILE A 120 7.71 -3.63 1.85
CA ILE A 120 7.62 -3.90 3.28
C ILE A 120 8.19 -5.30 3.47
N PRO A 121 9.39 -5.45 4.06
CA PRO A 121 9.94 -6.77 4.33
C PRO A 121 8.96 -7.53 5.22
N ALA A 122 8.87 -8.84 5.00
CA ALA A 122 7.95 -9.65 5.78
C ALA A 122 8.35 -9.62 7.27
N PRO A 123 7.43 -9.83 8.22
CA PRO A 123 7.73 -9.76 9.65
C PRO A 123 8.84 -10.72 10.12
N TRP A 124 9.07 -11.81 9.37
CA TRP A 124 10.11 -12.82 9.63
C TRP A 124 11.42 -12.56 8.89
N GLU A 125 11.50 -11.52 8.07
CA GLU A 125 12.76 -11.11 7.44
C GLU A 125 13.60 -10.36 8.45
N GLU A 126 14.87 -10.76 8.59
CA GLU A 126 15.80 -10.06 9.47
C GLU A 126 16.00 -8.64 8.96
N HIS A 127 15.68 -7.67 9.82
CA HIS A 127 15.98 -6.28 9.55
C HIS A 127 17.37 -6.00 10.11
N ASN A 128 18.29 -5.52 9.27
CA ASN A 128 19.60 -5.03 9.71
C ASN A 128 19.45 -3.67 10.41
N ILE A 129 18.73 -3.65 11.54
CA ILE A 129 18.57 -2.47 12.38
C ILE A 129 19.78 -2.39 13.29
N THR A 130 20.57 -1.33 13.13
CA THR A 130 21.68 -1.06 14.04
C THR A 130 21.17 -0.23 15.21
N PHE A 131 21.33 -0.75 16.43
CA PHE A 131 20.97 -0.04 17.65
C PHE A 131 22.23 0.57 18.26
N ASP A 132 22.39 1.89 18.11
CA ASP A 132 23.43 2.62 18.82
C ASP A 132 22.99 2.91 20.26
N ARG A 133 23.67 2.29 21.23
CA ARG A 133 23.40 2.44 22.68
C ARG A 133 24.39 3.37 23.39
N SER A 134 25.26 4.07 22.66
CA SER A 134 26.26 4.99 23.21
C SER A 134 25.67 5.96 24.24
N LEU A 135 24.52 6.56 23.91
CA LEU A 135 23.83 7.54 24.75
C LEU A 135 23.06 6.94 25.93
N THR A 136 22.88 5.61 26.00
CA THR A 136 22.16 4.94 27.11
C THR A 136 23.00 4.90 28.39
N SER A 137 24.32 5.07 28.27
CA SER A 137 25.24 5.13 29.40
C SER A 137 25.08 6.40 30.24
N LEU A 138 24.50 7.46 29.67
CA LEU A 138 24.29 8.75 30.32
C LEU A 138 22.98 8.73 31.13
N LYS A 139 23.09 8.85 32.45
CA LYS A 139 21.92 9.01 33.33
C LYS A 139 21.32 10.39 33.16
N LYS A 140 20.00 10.44 32.94
CA LYS A 140 19.24 11.67 32.72
C LYS A 140 19.25 12.63 33.93
N GLU A 141 19.43 12.08 35.13
CA GLU A 141 19.42 12.83 36.39
C GLU A 141 20.77 13.51 36.69
N ASP A 142 21.88 12.88 36.28
CA ASP A 142 23.23 13.32 36.63
C ASP A 142 23.93 14.09 35.50
N THR A 143 23.41 14.03 34.28
CA THR A 143 24.09 14.56 33.07
C THR A 143 23.51 15.91 32.65
N SER A 144 24.37 16.92 32.51
CA SER A 144 24.00 18.24 31.98
C SER A 144 23.59 18.15 30.50
N GLU A 145 22.60 18.95 30.11
CA GLU A 145 22.06 19.01 28.74
C GLU A 145 23.15 19.32 27.69
N MET A 146 24.18 20.08 28.07
CA MET A 146 25.34 20.36 27.20
C MET A 146 26.12 19.10 26.83
N VAL A 147 26.33 18.20 27.80
CA VAL A 147 27.10 16.97 27.60
C VAL A 147 26.32 16.01 26.68
N VAL A 148 25.01 15.90 26.87
CA VAL A 148 24.14 15.10 25.99
C VAL A 148 24.16 15.62 24.56
N ARG A 149 24.14 16.95 24.35
CA ARG A 149 24.22 17.54 23.00
C ARG A 149 25.57 17.29 22.33
N GLN A 150 26.66 17.34 23.09
CA GLN A 150 28.00 17.07 22.58
C GLN A 150 28.14 15.61 22.15
N GLU A 151 27.70 14.66 22.97
CA GLU A 151 27.74 13.24 22.63
C GLU A 151 26.81 12.91 21.44
N TYR A 152 25.64 13.55 21.36
CA TYR A 152 24.71 13.40 20.23
C TYR A 152 25.26 13.94 18.90
N ALA A 153 26.28 14.80 18.91
CA ALA A 153 26.89 15.29 17.68
C ALA A 153 27.60 14.17 16.90
N GLN A 154 28.17 13.16 17.57
CA GLN A 154 28.93 12.10 16.91
C GLN A 154 28.03 11.16 16.07
N PRO A 155 26.90 10.63 16.60
CA PRO A 155 25.95 9.87 15.77
C PRO A 155 25.37 10.72 14.64
N ARG A 156 25.11 12.00 14.89
CA ARG A 156 24.55 12.91 13.88
C ARG A 156 25.48 13.10 12.69
N GLU A 157 26.78 13.22 12.92
CA GLU A 157 27.78 13.27 11.84
C GLU A 157 27.89 11.91 11.14
N LYS A 158 27.94 10.81 11.90
CA LYS A 158 28.00 9.45 11.38
C LYS A 158 26.84 9.11 10.44
N TYR A 159 25.64 9.62 10.73
CA TYR A 159 24.43 9.38 9.95
C TYR A 159 23.96 10.60 9.14
N ALA A 160 24.85 11.55 8.81
CA ALA A 160 24.49 12.77 8.06
C ALA A 160 23.91 12.51 6.65
N ALA A 161 24.24 11.37 6.05
CA ALA A 161 23.69 10.93 4.77
C ALA A 161 22.25 10.39 4.86
N TYR A 162 21.74 10.16 6.07
CA TYR A 162 20.43 9.59 6.36
C TYR A 162 19.43 10.70 6.71
N ASN A 163 18.14 10.40 6.62
CA ASN A 163 17.06 11.26 7.12
C ASN A 163 16.83 11.00 8.61
N GLU A 164 16.71 12.06 9.42
CA GLU A 164 16.41 11.95 10.85
C GLU A 164 14.90 11.97 11.11
N ALA A 165 14.43 11.03 11.92
CA ALA A 165 13.09 10.99 12.48
C ALA A 165 13.14 10.99 14.02
N PHE A 166 12.25 11.78 14.62
CA PHE A 166 12.11 11.91 16.06
C PHE A 166 10.76 11.33 16.51
N THR A 167 10.78 10.49 17.56
CA THR A 167 9.53 10.05 18.20
C THR A 167 8.83 11.22 18.90
N TYR A 168 7.53 11.10 19.16
CA TYR A 168 6.66 12.15 19.74
C TYR A 168 7.21 12.85 21.01
N GLY A 169 8.09 12.18 21.78
CA GLY A 169 8.74 12.76 22.97
C GLY A 169 10.07 13.49 22.72
N SER A 170 10.63 13.46 21.51
CA SER A 170 11.92 14.05 21.15
C SER A 170 11.75 15.26 20.23
N LYS A 171 12.47 16.34 20.51
CA LYS A 171 12.63 17.50 19.60
C LYS A 171 14.09 17.63 19.20
N LYS A 172 14.39 18.35 18.12
CA LYS A 172 15.78 18.66 17.67
C LYS A 172 16.67 19.22 18.80
N GLU A 173 16.06 19.85 19.80
CA GLU A 173 16.74 20.45 20.97
C GLU A 173 16.76 19.55 22.20
N LYS A 174 15.86 18.55 22.27
CA LYS A 174 15.70 17.61 23.40
C LYS A 174 15.50 16.21 22.85
N VAL A 175 16.59 15.48 22.68
CA VAL A 175 16.56 14.13 22.09
C VAL A 175 16.47 13.10 23.22
N ALA A 176 15.35 12.36 23.28
CA ALA A 176 15.22 11.16 24.11
C ALA A 176 15.55 9.88 23.31
N ALA A 177 15.16 9.88 22.03
CA ALA A 177 15.46 8.85 21.03
C ALA A 177 15.42 9.48 19.63
N THR A 178 16.29 9.01 18.75
CA THR A 178 16.34 9.38 17.32
C THR A 178 16.41 8.11 16.48
N SER A 179 15.90 8.16 15.26
CA SER A 179 16.05 7.10 14.26
C SER A 179 16.47 7.71 12.93
N SER A 180 17.42 7.09 12.25
CA SER A 180 17.90 7.53 10.94
C SER A 180 17.60 6.49 9.87
N TYR A 181 17.04 6.90 8.74
CA TYR A 181 16.71 6.02 7.61
C TYR A 181 17.34 6.52 6.30
N PRO A 182 17.65 5.63 5.34
CA PRO A 182 18.32 6.02 4.10
C PRO A 182 17.56 7.14 3.39
N LYS A 183 18.28 8.04 2.73
CA LYS A 183 17.64 8.96 1.78
C LYS A 183 17.23 8.17 0.53
N ASP A 184 16.02 8.39 0.08
CA ASP A 184 15.56 7.83 -1.19
C ASP A 184 16.47 8.33 -2.31
N PRO A 185 16.86 7.47 -3.27
CA PRO A 185 17.60 7.93 -4.44
C PRO A 185 16.70 8.84 -5.28
N ASP A 186 17.20 10.05 -5.57
CA ASP A 186 16.58 11.01 -6.52
C ASP A 186 16.43 10.41 -7.94
#